data_AF-A0A349WDT2-F1
#
_entry.id   AF-A0A349WDT2-F1
#
_cell.length_a   1.000
_cell.length_b   1.000
_cell.length_c   1.000
_cell.angle_alpha   90.00
_cell.angle_beta   90.00
_cell.angle_gamma   90.00
#
_symmetry.space_group_name_H-M   'P 1'
#
loop_
_entity.id
_entity.type
_entity.pdbx_description
1 polymer ?
#
loop_
_entity_poly.entity_id
_entity_poly.type
_entity_poly.pdbx_seq_one_letter_code
_entity_poly.pdbx_strand_id
1 'polypeptide(L)'
;KDEQSLSAKADLETLLAKPLELPTPKVLSPVDALPEISSEVSFLNEVYEGRHVVYILDVGDYILQGEGAAQRFEKMKDAVLSSLVTLSPNSYFNLVLYWNLRETSALGKTILKANRDNVKYAIDWITGLGSSIEDLKENRNQFVP
;
A
#
# COMPACT_ATOMS: atom_id res chain seq x y z
N LYS A 1 67.57 -47.71 -14.83
CA LYS A 1 67.19 -46.64 -15.79
C LYS A 1 66.03 -45.88 -15.16
N ASP A 2 66.15 -45.43 -13.91
CA ASP A 2 64.97 -45.23 -13.04
C ASP A 2 65.11 -44.06 -12.05
N GLU A 3 66.09 -43.17 -12.20
CA GLU A 3 66.25 -42.03 -11.29
C GLU A 3 65.69 -40.72 -11.86
N GLN A 4 65.47 -40.62 -13.18
CA GLN A 4 64.93 -39.41 -13.81
C GLN A 4 63.40 -39.26 -13.71
N SER A 5 62.65 -40.33 -13.43
CA SER A 5 61.17 -40.24 -13.40
C SER A 5 60.60 -39.75 -12.06
N LEU A 6 61.38 -39.82 -10.97
CA LEU A 6 60.98 -39.39 -9.63
C LEU A 6 61.14 -37.88 -9.43
N SER A 7 62.19 -37.28 -10.00
CA SER A 7 62.47 -35.84 -9.89
C SER A 7 61.42 -34.98 -10.61
N ALA A 8 60.96 -35.40 -11.79
CA ALA A 8 59.99 -34.64 -12.58
C ALA A 8 58.57 -34.62 -11.98
N LYS A 9 58.20 -35.63 -11.18
CA LYS A 9 56.92 -35.65 -10.46
C LYS A 9 56.93 -34.74 -9.23
N ALA A 10 58.07 -34.64 -8.56
CA ALA A 10 58.22 -33.80 -7.37
C ALA A 10 58.13 -32.29 -7.70
N ASP A 11 58.57 -31.87 -8.89
CA ASP A 11 58.50 -30.47 -9.35
C ASP A 11 57.12 -30.04 -9.88
N LEU A 12 56.28 -30.99 -10.30
CA LEU A 12 54.94 -30.69 -10.79
C LEU A 12 53.98 -30.39 -9.64
N GLU A 13 54.10 -31.13 -8.53
CA GLU A 13 53.32 -30.93 -7.30
C GLU A 13 53.56 -29.54 -6.66
N THR A 14 54.77 -28.99 -6.78
CA THR A 14 55.12 -27.65 -6.30
C THR A 14 54.63 -26.50 -7.19
N LEU A 15 54.32 -26.77 -8.46
CA LEU A 15 53.72 -25.80 -9.39
C LEU A 15 52.18 -25.78 -9.33
N LEU A 16 51.56 -26.77 -8.69
CA LEU A 16 50.13 -26.79 -8.45
C LEU A 16 49.80 -25.85 -7.29
N ALA A 17 49.20 -24.70 -7.61
CA ALA A 17 48.64 -23.81 -6.60
C ALA A 17 47.63 -24.61 -5.75
N LYS A 18 47.80 -24.57 -4.42
CA LYS A 18 46.85 -25.18 -3.50
C LYS A 18 45.46 -24.59 -3.79
N PRO A 19 44.43 -25.40 -4.09
CA PRO A 19 43.09 -24.91 -4.34
C PRO A 19 42.66 -24.04 -3.16
N LEU A 20 42.14 -22.85 -3.46
CA LEU A 20 41.60 -21.97 -2.44
C LEU A 20 40.41 -22.68 -1.78
N GLU A 21 40.53 -23.05 -0.51
CA GLU A 21 39.42 -23.63 0.23
C GLU A 21 38.35 -22.54 0.42
N LEU A 22 37.30 -22.63 -0.40
CA LEU A 22 36.14 -21.75 -0.25
C LEU A 22 35.42 -22.13 1.04
N PRO A 23 35.06 -21.16 1.90
CA PRO A 23 34.29 -21.46 3.10
C PRO A 23 32.97 -22.11 2.70
N THR A 24 32.62 -23.21 3.37
CA THR A 24 31.36 -23.92 3.14
C THR A 24 30.20 -22.95 3.34
N PRO A 25 29.30 -22.77 2.35
CA PRO A 25 28.20 -21.84 2.47
C PRO A 25 27.36 -22.21 3.68
N LYS A 26 27.27 -21.28 4.65
CA LYS A 26 26.44 -21.45 5.82
C LYS A 26 25.00 -21.22 5.38
N VAL A 27 24.20 -22.28 5.38
CA VAL A 27 22.75 -22.17 5.16
C VAL A 27 22.21 -21.31 6.30
N LEU A 28 21.76 -20.10 5.97
CA LEU A 28 21.09 -19.24 6.92
C LEU A 28 19.84 -19.96 7.40
N SER A 29 19.55 -19.90 8.69
CA SER A 29 18.25 -20.33 9.20
C SER A 29 17.15 -19.62 8.41
N PRO A 30 16.05 -20.30 8.07
CA PRO A 30 14.89 -19.65 7.46
C PRO A 30 14.59 -18.40 8.27
N VAL A 31 14.52 -17.25 7.60
CA VAL A 31 14.03 -16.04 8.23
C VAL A 31 12.62 -16.39 8.69
N ASP A 32 12.35 -16.32 9.99
CA ASP A 32 10.99 -16.46 10.53
C ASP A 32 10.08 -15.63 9.62
N ALA A 33 9.07 -16.29 9.03
CA ALA A 33 8.20 -15.65 8.06
C ALA A 33 7.80 -14.28 8.61
N LEU A 34 8.13 -13.22 7.86
CA LEU A 34 7.75 -11.85 8.23
C LEU A 34 6.29 -11.91 8.72
N PRO A 35 5.96 -11.31 9.88
CA PRO A 35 4.63 -11.42 10.45
C PRO A 35 3.61 -11.18 9.35
N GLU A 36 2.70 -12.13 9.15
CA GLU A 36 1.73 -12.09 8.05
C GLU A 36 1.11 -10.70 8.04
N ILE A 37 1.45 -9.94 7.00
CA ILE A 37 0.97 -8.59 6.85
C ILE A 37 -0.52 -8.73 6.61
N SER A 38 -1.33 -8.31 7.58
CA SER A 38 -2.79 -8.33 7.50
C SER A 38 -3.24 -7.86 6.12
N SER A 39 -3.95 -8.74 5.42
CA SER A 39 -4.56 -8.53 4.11
C SER A 39 -6.06 -8.37 4.25
N GLU A 40 -6.50 -7.72 5.31
CA GLU A 40 -7.91 -7.56 5.64
C GLU A 40 -8.27 -6.07 5.69
N VAL A 41 -9.44 -5.75 5.13
CA VAL A 41 -9.98 -4.39 5.12
C VAL A 41 -11.40 -4.46 5.66
N SER A 42 -11.67 -3.72 6.73
CA SER A 42 -13.00 -3.61 7.32
C SER A 42 -13.78 -2.48 6.65
N PHE A 43 -14.94 -2.79 6.07
CA PHE A 43 -15.82 -1.79 5.45
C PHE A 43 -17.27 -2.21 5.60
N LEU A 44 -18.13 -1.29 6.10
CA LEU A 44 -19.57 -1.55 6.32
C LEU A 44 -19.87 -2.83 7.11
N ASN A 45 -19.14 -3.05 8.20
CA ASN A 45 -19.23 -4.25 9.07
C ASN A 45 -18.86 -5.58 8.40
N GLU A 46 -18.31 -5.53 7.19
CA GLU A 46 -17.78 -6.68 6.47
C GLU A 46 -16.25 -6.61 6.44
N VAL A 47 -15.61 -7.77 6.32
CA VAL A 47 -14.15 -7.90 6.18
C VAL A 47 -13.83 -8.45 4.81
N TYR A 48 -12.99 -7.73 4.07
CA TYR A 48 -12.59 -8.09 2.71
C TYR A 48 -11.12 -8.52 2.69
N GLU A 49 -10.82 -9.59 1.95
CA GLU A 49 -9.44 -9.97 1.66
C GLU A 49 -8.86 -9.02 0.61
N GLY A 50 -7.90 -8.19 1.00
CA GLY A 50 -7.25 -7.23 0.12
C GLY A 50 -6.19 -6.39 0.82
N ARG A 51 -5.12 -6.06 0.09
CA ARG A 51 -4.08 -5.12 0.54
C ARG A 51 -4.20 -3.73 -0.08
N HIS A 52 -4.95 -3.63 -1.17
CA HIS A 52 -5.13 -2.41 -1.94
C HIS A 52 -6.61 -2.05 -1.99
N VAL A 53 -6.94 -0.80 -1.61
CA VAL A 53 -8.32 -0.34 -1.54
C VAL A 53 -8.51 0.92 -2.37
N VAL A 54 -9.58 1.01 -3.14
CA VAL A 54 -9.95 2.26 -3.81
C VAL A 54 -11.34 2.64 -3.34
N TYR A 55 -11.42 3.71 -2.55
CA TYR A 55 -12.69 4.28 -2.13
C TYR A 55 -13.19 5.19 -3.25
N ILE A 56 -14.42 4.97 -3.70
CA ILE A 56 -15.06 5.80 -4.71
C ILE A 56 -16.31 6.40 -4.07
N LEU A 57 -16.35 7.72 -3.94
CA LEU A 57 -17.41 8.45 -3.25
C LEU A 57 -18.13 9.38 -4.22
N ASP A 58 -19.45 9.23 -4.29
CA ASP A 58 -20.32 10.17 -4.99
C ASP A 58 -20.48 11.44 -4.16
N VAL A 59 -20.12 12.58 -4.75
CA VAL A 59 -20.18 13.90 -4.11
C VAL A 59 -20.95 14.90 -4.99
N GLY A 60 -21.81 14.42 -5.89
CA GLY A 60 -22.68 15.28 -6.69
C GLY A 60 -23.79 15.96 -5.86
N ASP A 61 -24.17 17.19 -6.20
CA ASP A 61 -25.19 17.97 -5.49
C ASP A 61 -26.52 17.22 -5.26
N TYR A 62 -26.88 16.30 -6.16
CA TYR A 62 -28.11 15.52 -6.07
C TYR A 62 -28.14 14.58 -4.86
N ILE A 63 -26.99 14.17 -4.32
CA ILE A 63 -26.93 13.27 -3.16
C ILE A 63 -27.49 13.94 -1.91
N LEU A 64 -27.51 15.28 -1.87
CA LEU A 64 -28.03 16.10 -0.78
C LEU A 64 -29.49 16.54 -1.01
N GLN A 65 -30.13 16.06 -2.07
CA GLN A 65 -31.53 16.39 -2.36
C GLN A 65 -32.50 15.42 -1.69
N GLY A 66 -33.58 15.96 -1.13
CA GLY A 66 -34.66 15.21 -0.51
C GLY A 66 -34.51 15.01 1.00
N GLU A 67 -35.55 14.47 1.62
CA GLU A 67 -35.60 14.29 3.07
C GLU A 67 -34.53 13.29 3.55
N GLY A 68 -33.79 13.67 4.60
CA GLY A 68 -32.73 12.86 5.21
C GLY A 68 -31.47 12.69 4.36
N ALA A 69 -31.34 13.39 3.23
CA ALA A 69 -30.22 13.24 2.30
C ALA A 69 -28.86 13.58 2.93
N ALA A 70 -28.76 14.71 3.64
CA ALA A 70 -27.56 15.09 4.38
C ALA A 70 -27.15 14.03 5.40
N GLN A 71 -28.09 13.45 6.16
CA GLN A 71 -27.79 12.40 7.14
C GLN A 71 -27.30 11.10 6.48
N ARG A 72 -27.83 10.74 5.29
CA ARG A 72 -27.32 9.60 4.52
C ARG A 72 -25.90 9.87 4.01
N PHE A 73 -25.65 11.08 3.54
CA PHE A 73 -24.32 11.49 3.09
C PHE A 73 -23.29 11.46 4.23
N GLU A 74 -23.63 11.97 5.41
CA GLU A 74 -22.77 11.85 6.60
C GLU A 74 -22.47 10.40 6.95
N LYS A 75 -23.48 9.52 7.00
CA LYS A 75 -23.26 8.09 7.25
C LYS A 75 -22.32 7.44 6.22
N MET A 76 -22.40 7.87 4.97
CA MET A 76 -21.52 7.37 3.91
C MET A 76 -20.06 7.84 4.13
N LYS A 77 -19.87 9.12 4.50
CA LYS A 77 -18.55 9.64 4.88
C LYS A 77 -17.99 8.90 6.09
N ASP A 78 -18.80 8.70 7.13
CA ASP A 78 -18.42 8.00 8.37
C ASP A 78 -17.93 6.57 8.08
N ALA A 79 -18.59 5.85 7.17
CA ALA A 79 -18.18 4.51 6.76
C ALA A 79 -16.80 4.50 6.09
N VAL A 80 -16.52 5.45 5.20
CA VAL A 80 -15.21 5.58 4.55
C VAL A 80 -14.13 5.98 5.56
N LEU A 81 -14.43 6.95 6.44
CA LEU A 81 -13.52 7.38 7.51
C LEU A 81 -13.16 6.23 8.45
N SER A 82 -14.16 5.45 8.87
CA SER A 82 -13.96 4.26 9.73
C SER A 82 -13.08 3.21 9.06
N SER A 83 -13.22 3.03 7.74
CA SER A 83 -12.37 2.11 6.99
C SER A 83 -10.94 2.63 6.87
N LEU A 84 -10.76 3.91 6.54
CA LEU A 84 -9.43 4.53 6.43
C LEU A 84 -8.59 4.42 7.71
N VAL A 85 -9.20 4.60 8.88
CA VAL A 85 -8.47 4.50 10.17
C VAL A 85 -8.12 3.08 10.58
N THR A 86 -8.79 2.07 10.01
CA THR A 86 -8.51 0.65 10.27
C THR A 86 -7.51 0.04 9.30
N LEU A 87 -7.11 0.78 8.25
CA LEU A 87 -6.09 0.32 7.31
C LEU A 87 -4.76 0.06 8.00
N SER A 88 -4.17 -1.10 7.72
CA SER A 88 -2.80 -1.41 8.14
C SER A 88 -1.80 -0.46 7.46
N PRO A 89 -0.73 -0.01 8.17
CA PRO A 89 0.32 0.84 7.58
C PRO A 89 1.04 0.25 6.35
N ASN A 90 0.91 -1.07 6.14
CA ASN A 90 1.45 -1.79 5.00
C ASN A 90 0.45 -1.94 3.83
N SER A 91 -0.78 -1.47 4.00
CA SER A 91 -1.78 -1.42 2.94
C SER A 91 -1.56 -0.21 2.02
N TYR A 92 -2.19 -0.25 0.86
CA TYR A 92 -2.26 0.89 -0.06
C TYR A 92 -3.71 1.27 -0.31
N PHE A 93 -3.97 2.54 -0.52
CA PHE A 93 -5.30 3.03 -0.82
C PHE A 93 -5.30 4.20 -1.80
N ASN A 94 -6.44 4.47 -2.42
CA ASN A 94 -6.73 5.76 -3.02
C ASN A 94 -8.16 6.18 -2.66
N LEU A 95 -8.40 7.48 -2.65
CA LEU A 95 -9.73 8.07 -2.48
C LEU A 95 -10.08 8.83 -3.76
N VAL A 96 -11.20 8.47 -4.38
CA VAL A 96 -11.70 9.09 -5.59
C VAL A 96 -13.07 9.69 -5.31
N LEU A 97 -13.17 11.00 -5.48
CA LEU A 97 -14.43 11.73 -5.43
C LEU A 97 -14.93 11.95 -6.85
N TYR A 98 -16.22 11.74 -7.10
CA TYR A 98 -16.81 12.02 -8.40
C TYR A 98 -18.10 12.84 -8.31
N TRP A 99 -18.33 13.69 -9.31
CA TRP A 99 -19.51 14.52 -9.44
C TRP A 99 -20.30 14.11 -10.67
N ASN A 100 -21.44 13.45 -10.46
CA ASN A 100 -22.36 13.08 -11.53
C ASN A 100 -21.68 12.30 -12.68
N LEU A 101 -20.66 11.49 -12.33
CA LEU A 101 -19.78 10.74 -13.24
C LEU A 101 -19.08 11.57 -14.35
N ARG A 102 -19.15 12.90 -14.28
CA ARG A 102 -18.55 13.80 -15.29
C ARG A 102 -17.15 14.23 -14.92
N GLU A 103 -16.95 14.46 -13.63
CA GLU A 103 -15.70 14.97 -13.09
C GLU A 103 -15.27 14.11 -11.92
N THR A 104 -13.97 13.88 -11.83
CA THR A 104 -13.36 13.03 -10.80
C THR A 104 -12.10 13.68 -10.28
N SER A 105 -11.94 13.68 -8.97
CA SER A 105 -10.69 14.05 -8.29
C SER A 105 -10.23 12.85 -7.47
N ALA A 106 -8.97 12.48 -7.59
CA ALA A 106 -8.38 11.37 -6.83
C ALA A 106 -7.30 11.91 -5.89
N LEU A 107 -7.19 11.40 -4.68
CA LEU A 107 -6.25 11.94 -3.69
C LEU A 107 -4.80 11.91 -4.21
N GLY A 108 -4.43 10.79 -4.85
CA GLY A 108 -3.15 10.63 -5.55
C GLY A 108 -3.33 10.16 -6.99
N LYS A 109 -2.28 10.34 -7.79
CA LYS A 109 -2.21 9.83 -9.18
C LYS A 109 -2.25 8.30 -9.26
N THR A 110 -1.86 7.62 -8.19
CA THR A 110 -1.83 6.16 -8.05
C THR A 110 -2.37 5.77 -6.68
N ILE A 111 -2.46 4.47 -6.41
CA ILE A 111 -2.61 3.99 -5.03
C ILE A 111 -1.44 4.48 -4.18
N LEU A 112 -1.75 5.03 -3.00
CA LEU A 112 -0.84 5.60 -2.04
C LEU A 112 -0.65 4.64 -0.88
N LYS A 113 0.52 4.63 -0.24
CA LYS A 113 0.72 3.85 0.99
C LYS A 113 -0.20 4.41 2.10
N ALA A 114 -0.82 3.55 2.89
CA ALA A 114 -1.64 3.91 4.06
C ALA A 114 -0.78 4.39 5.25
N ASN A 115 0.15 5.32 5.00
CA ASN A 115 0.91 5.98 6.05
C ASN A 115 0.03 7.05 6.73
N ARG A 116 0.49 7.53 7.89
CA ARG A 116 -0.25 8.50 8.70
C ARG A 116 -0.58 9.79 7.94
N ASP A 117 0.32 10.27 7.09
CA ASP A 117 0.15 11.54 6.37
C ASP A 117 -0.90 11.42 5.26
N ASN A 118 -0.82 10.37 4.43
CA ASN A 118 -1.78 10.11 3.36
C ASN A 118 -3.18 9.86 3.91
N VAL A 119 -3.28 9.07 4.99
CA VAL A 119 -4.56 8.84 5.67
C VAL A 119 -5.11 10.15 6.24
N LYS A 120 -4.25 11.01 6.81
CA LYS A 120 -4.66 12.33 7.28
C LYS A 120 -5.20 13.20 6.15
N TYR A 121 -4.53 13.25 4.99
CA TYR A 121 -5.01 14.01 3.83
C TYR A 121 -6.38 13.51 3.35
N ALA A 122 -6.60 12.19 3.33
CA ALA A 122 -7.90 11.61 2.99
C ALA A 122 -9.00 12.01 3.98
N ILE A 123 -8.70 11.97 5.29
CA ILE A 123 -9.63 12.36 6.35
C ILE A 123 -9.97 13.85 6.26
N ASP A 124 -8.96 14.71 6.14
CA ASP A 124 -9.13 16.15 5.99
C ASP A 124 -9.99 16.48 4.77
N TRP A 125 -9.80 15.76 3.66
CA TRP A 125 -10.59 15.99 2.45
C TRP A 125 -12.05 15.58 2.63
N ILE A 126 -12.32 14.38 3.16
CA ILE A 126 -13.70 13.90 3.39
C ILE A 126 -14.42 14.82 4.38
N THR A 127 -13.76 15.22 5.47
CA THR A 127 -14.34 16.13 6.47
C THR A 127 -14.54 17.53 5.92
N GLY A 128 -13.66 17.98 5.02
CA GLY A 128 -13.75 19.28 4.35
C GLY A 128 -14.92 19.41 3.37
N LEU A 129 -15.51 18.31 2.89
CA LEU A 129 -16.66 18.35 1.97
C LEU A 129 -17.93 19.01 2.56
N GLY A 130 -18.01 19.12 3.90
CA GLY A 130 -19.19 19.65 4.58
C GLY A 130 -20.45 18.80 4.37
N SER A 131 -21.61 19.41 4.61
CA SER A 131 -22.93 18.74 4.56
C SER A 131 -23.96 19.50 3.72
N SER A 132 -23.56 20.63 3.12
CA SER A 132 -24.40 21.47 2.26
C SER A 132 -23.95 21.43 0.80
N ILE A 133 -24.82 21.86 -0.10
CA ILE A 133 -24.51 21.92 -1.55
C ILE A 133 -23.42 22.97 -1.81
N GLU A 134 -23.42 24.06 -1.04
CA GLU A 134 -22.43 25.12 -1.08
C GLU A 134 -21.05 24.58 -0.70
N ASP A 135 -20.96 23.82 0.40
CA ASP A 135 -19.70 23.23 0.86
C ASP A 135 -19.10 22.27 -0.19
N LEU A 136 -19.95 21.45 -0.84
CA LEU A 136 -19.50 20.51 -1.87
C LEU A 136 -18.92 21.22 -3.10
N LYS A 137 -19.44 22.40 -3.44
CA LYS A 137 -18.96 23.20 -4.57
C LYS A 137 -17.63 23.87 -4.26
N GLU A 138 -17.47 24.41 -3.05
CA GLU A 138 -16.26 25.11 -2.63
C GLU A 138 -15.10 24.13 -2.39
N ASN A 139 -15.38 23.01 -1.72
CA ASN A 139 -14.38 22.00 -1.34
C ASN A 139 -14.19 20.91 -2.38
N ARG A 140 -14.74 21.13 -3.58
CA ARG A 140 -14.61 20.27 -4.76
C ARG A 140 -13.15 19.96 -5.10
N ASN A 141 -12.29 20.95 -4.88
CA ASN A 141 -10.89 20.91 -5.25
C ASN A 141 -10.02 20.79 -4.00
N GLN A 142 -9.56 19.59 -3.66
CA GLN A 142 -8.44 19.45 -2.73
C GLN A 142 -7.48 18.35 -3.18
N PHE A 143 -6.19 18.70 -3.21
CA PHE A 143 -5.10 17.79 -3.60
C PHE A 143 -3.84 18.09 -2.80
N VAL A 144 -3.40 17.09 -2.01
CA VAL A 144 -2.00 16.81 -1.62
C VAL A 144 -2.01 15.33 -1.17
N PRO A 145 -1.16 14.39 -1.64
CA PRO A 145 0.12 14.45 -2.36
C PRO A 145 0.15 13.89 -3.81
#